data_AF-A0A7H8IMG2-F1
#
_entry.id   AF-A0A7H8IMG2-F1
#
_cell.length_a   1.000
_cell.length_b   1.000
_cell.length_c   1.000
_cell.angle_alpha   90.00
_cell.angle_beta   90.00
_cell.angle_gamma   90.00
#
_symmetry.space_group_name_H-M   'P 1'
#
loop_
_entity.id
_entity.type
_entity.pdbx_description
1 polymer ?
#
loop_
_entity_poly.entity_id
_entity_poly.type
_entity_poly.pdbx_seq_one_letter_code
_entity_poly.pdbx_strand_id
1 'polypeptide(L)'
;MTGILPQNPYITAVSDALTAAGFPVADDWTSEAETFGVYCHLNAVITLDPDITGLDEDEWPHGLILLWEWHTGREEQYERGPSWQWAELLDHGRNADLDPLPVHGYAAPSAIVTAVRAVIESGKAGPPVLGEWDQAAELTAAVERWDATDHEGRPGIDTEGGAR
;
A
#
# COMPACT_ATOMS: atom_id res chain seq x y z
N MET A 1 20.07 -8.21 -5.84
CA MET A 1 20.30 -7.81 -4.43
C MET A 1 19.01 -7.19 -3.97
N THR A 2 18.25 -7.84 -3.08
CA THR A 2 17.07 -7.24 -2.46
C THR A 2 17.55 -6.17 -1.49
N GLY A 3 17.70 -4.94 -1.98
CA GLY A 3 17.96 -3.78 -1.13
C GLY A 3 16.74 -3.52 -0.24
N ILE A 4 16.96 -2.84 0.88
CA ILE A 4 15.87 -2.31 1.70
C ILE A 4 15.14 -1.27 0.85
N LEU A 5 13.86 -1.51 0.54
CA LEU A 5 13.03 -0.58 -0.22
C LEU A 5 12.70 0.65 0.64
N PRO A 6 12.56 1.84 0.02
CA PRO A 6 12.43 3.09 0.77
C PRO A 6 11.19 3.12 1.67
N GLN A 7 10.09 2.44 1.29
CA GLN A 7 8.86 2.40 2.07
C GLN A 7 8.91 1.49 3.31
N ASN A 8 9.91 0.61 3.45
CA ASN A 8 9.93 -0.38 4.53
C ASN A 8 9.76 0.24 5.93
N PRO A 9 10.47 1.32 6.32
CA PRO A 9 10.30 1.92 7.64
C PRO A 9 8.87 2.45 7.89
N TYR A 10 8.21 2.94 6.84
CA TYR A 10 6.83 3.44 6.93
C TYR A 10 5.85 2.30 7.13
N ILE A 11 5.96 1.24 6.34
CA ILE A 11 5.09 0.06 6.44
C ILE A 11 5.25 -0.61 7.80
N THR A 12 6.48 -0.77 8.30
CA THR A 12 6.73 -1.24 9.67
C THR A 12 6.05 -0.35 10.71
N ALA A 13 6.15 0.98 10.60
CA ALA A 13 5.49 1.88 11.55
C ALA A 13 3.96 1.78 11.51
N VAL A 14 3.37 1.51 10.35
CA VAL A 14 1.94 1.25 10.20
C VAL A 14 1.55 -0.09 10.82
N SER A 15 2.27 -1.18 10.54
CA SER A 15 2.04 -2.50 11.14
C SER A 15 2.14 -2.46 12.67
N ASP A 16 3.14 -1.75 13.21
CA ASP A 16 3.32 -1.55 14.64
C ASP A 16 2.14 -0.78 15.27
N ALA A 17 1.67 0.27 14.59
CA ALA A 17 0.54 1.08 15.06
C ALA A 17 -0.78 0.30 15.04
N LEU A 18 -1.03 -0.50 13.99
CA LEU A 18 -2.19 -1.40 13.90
C LEU A 18 -2.18 -2.41 15.04
N THR A 19 -1.05 -3.08 15.24
CA THR A 19 -0.87 -4.05 16.32
C THR A 19 -1.08 -3.42 17.69
N ALA A 20 -0.50 -2.24 17.94
CA ALA A 20 -0.69 -1.51 19.20
C ALA A 20 -2.15 -1.06 19.44
N ALA A 21 -2.93 -0.87 18.37
CA ALA A 21 -4.34 -0.50 18.44
C ALA A 21 -5.30 -1.69 18.59
N GLY A 22 -4.76 -2.92 18.68
CA GLY A 22 -5.55 -4.15 18.81
C GLY A 22 -5.87 -4.83 17.48
N PHE A 23 -5.22 -4.43 16.39
CA PHE A 23 -5.35 -5.06 15.07
C PHE A 23 -4.01 -5.70 14.67
N PRO A 24 -3.59 -6.80 15.32
CA PRO A 24 -2.34 -7.47 14.99
C PRO A 24 -2.25 -7.85 13.51
N VAL A 25 -1.14 -7.51 12.89
CA VAL A 25 -0.89 -7.84 11.48
C VAL A 25 -0.55 -9.33 11.36
N ALA A 26 -1.26 -10.02 10.47
CA ALA A 26 -1.03 -11.43 10.19
C ALA A 26 0.18 -11.65 9.28
N ASP A 27 0.30 -10.79 8.26
CA ASP A 27 1.40 -10.77 7.31
C ASP A 27 1.55 -9.36 6.73
N ASP A 28 2.79 -8.97 6.43
CA ASP A 28 3.07 -7.77 5.64
C ASP A 28 4.30 -7.97 4.75
N TRP A 29 4.25 -7.34 3.57
CA TRP A 29 5.38 -7.34 2.65
C TRP A 29 5.41 -6.07 1.81
N THR A 30 6.57 -5.82 1.22
CA THR A 30 6.86 -4.67 0.35
C THR A 30 7.52 -5.17 -0.92
N SER A 31 7.17 -4.58 -2.07
CA SER A 31 7.88 -4.85 -3.32
C SER A 31 8.00 -3.62 -4.21
N GLU A 32 8.88 -3.74 -5.19
CA GLU A 32 8.75 -3.03 -6.45
C GLU A 32 7.77 -3.83 -7.32
N ALA A 33 6.91 -3.13 -8.05
CA ALA A 33 5.96 -3.73 -8.96
C ALA A 33 5.94 -2.96 -10.27
N GLU A 34 5.46 -3.60 -11.33
CA GLU A 34 5.43 -3.03 -12.67
C GLU A 34 3.98 -2.90 -13.14
N THR A 35 3.59 -1.70 -13.55
CA THR A 35 2.32 -1.50 -14.23
C THR A 35 2.51 -1.69 -15.73
N PHE A 36 1.77 -2.65 -16.29
CA PHE A 36 1.83 -3.05 -17.70
C PHE A 36 3.26 -3.37 -18.22
N GLY A 37 4.19 -3.70 -17.33
CA GLY A 37 5.60 -3.96 -17.68
C GLY A 37 6.38 -2.71 -18.13
N VAL A 38 5.86 -1.50 -17.90
CA VAL A 38 6.45 -0.24 -18.37
C VAL A 38 6.87 0.68 -17.23
N TYR A 39 6.05 0.79 -16.19
CA TYR A 39 6.28 1.75 -15.10
C TYR A 39 6.49 1.02 -13.78
N CYS A 40 7.64 1.25 -13.14
CA CYS A 40 7.88 0.75 -11.80
C CYS A 40 7.16 1.62 -10.77
N HIS A 41 6.50 0.97 -9.81
CA HIS A 41 5.93 1.59 -8.64
C HIS A 41 6.33 0.81 -7.38
N LEU A 42 6.19 1.43 -6.23
CA LEU A 42 6.39 0.76 -4.95
C LEU A 42 5.04 0.33 -4.42
N ASN A 43 4.96 -0.86 -3.83
CA ASN A 43 3.77 -1.29 -3.13
C ASN A 43 4.10 -1.90 -1.77
N ALA A 44 3.05 -2.06 -0.99
CA ALA A 44 3.06 -2.84 0.24
C ALA A 44 1.66 -3.41 0.50
N VAL A 45 1.63 -4.61 1.06
CA VAL A 45 0.41 -5.29 1.47
C VAL A 45 0.49 -5.58 2.95
N ILE A 46 -0.60 -5.30 3.67
CA ILE A 46 -0.79 -5.66 5.07
C ILE A 46 -2.07 -6.48 5.17
N THR A 47 -1.98 -7.66 5.77
CA THR A 47 -3.12 -8.56 5.99
C THR A 47 -3.55 -8.57 7.44
N LEU A 48 -4.84 -8.38 7.69
CA LEU A 48 -5.50 -8.51 8.98
C LEU A 48 -6.36 -9.78 8.96
N ASP A 49 -5.91 -10.82 9.64
CA ASP A 49 -6.61 -12.12 9.72
C ASP A 49 -7.59 -12.14 10.90
N PRO A 50 -8.85 -12.54 10.72
CA PRO A 50 -9.86 -12.52 11.78
C PRO A 50 -9.48 -13.38 12.99
N ASP A 51 -8.81 -14.52 12.79
CA ASP A 51 -8.38 -15.43 13.86
C ASP A 51 -7.37 -14.77 14.82
N ILE A 52 -6.61 -13.80 14.29
CA ILE A 52 -5.53 -13.10 15.02
C ILE A 52 -6.04 -11.77 15.58
N THR A 53 -6.86 -11.07 14.80
CA THR A 53 -7.30 -9.70 15.08
C THR A 53 -8.56 -9.60 15.92
N GLY A 54 -9.30 -10.70 16.07
CA GLY A 54 -10.60 -10.67 16.74
C GLY A 54 -11.62 -9.83 15.99
N LEU A 55 -11.46 -9.70 14.66
CA LEU A 55 -12.53 -9.22 13.79
C LEU A 55 -13.75 -10.11 13.98
N ASP A 56 -14.94 -9.54 13.78
CA ASP A 56 -16.16 -10.35 13.77
C ASP A 56 -16.09 -11.32 12.57
N GLU A 57 -15.88 -12.61 12.85
CA GLU A 57 -15.77 -13.67 11.84
C GLU A 57 -17.05 -13.79 10.98
N ASP A 58 -18.21 -13.35 11.49
CA ASP A 58 -19.45 -13.33 10.71
C ASP A 58 -19.47 -12.18 9.68
N GLU A 59 -18.76 -11.07 9.95
CA GLU A 59 -18.67 -9.90 9.08
C GLU A 59 -17.43 -9.93 8.18
N TRP A 60 -16.31 -10.44 8.69
CA TRP A 60 -15.00 -10.47 8.04
C TRP A 60 -14.41 -11.90 8.05
N PRO A 61 -15.07 -12.89 7.42
CA PRO A 61 -14.73 -14.32 7.57
C PRO A 61 -13.33 -14.70 7.10
N HIS A 62 -12.71 -13.88 6.25
CA HIS A 62 -11.33 -14.08 5.79
C HIS A 62 -10.42 -12.87 6.08
N GLY A 63 -10.97 -11.83 6.71
CA GLY A 63 -10.22 -10.65 7.11
C GLY A 63 -10.20 -9.51 6.11
N LEU A 64 -9.18 -8.68 6.25
CA LEU A 64 -9.02 -7.42 5.53
C LEU A 64 -7.62 -7.32 4.96
N ILE A 65 -7.51 -6.81 3.73
CA ILE A 65 -6.23 -6.41 3.14
C ILE A 65 -6.14 -4.90 3.06
N LEU A 66 -4.98 -4.35 3.43
CA LEU A 66 -4.62 -2.97 3.18
C LEU A 66 -3.54 -2.95 2.11
N LEU A 67 -3.76 -2.15 1.08
CA LEU A 67 -2.81 -1.94 0.00
C LEU A 67 -2.30 -0.51 0.06
N TRP A 68 -0.98 -0.37 0.07
CA TRP A 68 -0.31 0.90 -0.14
C TRP A 68 0.43 0.84 -1.45
N GLU A 69 0.28 1.88 -2.27
CA GLU A 69 1.04 2.04 -3.50
C GLU A 69 1.64 3.44 -3.54
N TRP A 70 2.81 3.58 -4.17
CA TRP A 70 3.35 4.87 -4.54
C TRP A 70 3.59 4.92 -6.04
N HIS A 71 2.87 5.83 -6.70
CA HIS A 71 2.88 5.98 -8.14
C HIS A 71 3.76 7.16 -8.57
N THR A 72 4.48 6.99 -9.69
CA THR A 72 5.35 8.05 -10.24
C THR A 72 4.56 9.20 -10.89
N GLY A 73 3.29 8.96 -11.21
CA GLY A 73 2.42 9.85 -11.99
C GLY A 73 2.70 9.87 -13.49
N ARG A 74 3.49 8.92 -14.01
CA ARG A 74 3.76 8.79 -15.45
C ARG A 74 2.65 8.07 -16.21
N GLU A 75 1.78 7.39 -15.47
CA GLU A 75 0.63 6.66 -16.00
C GLU A 75 -0.59 7.57 -15.99
N GLU A 76 -1.33 7.64 -17.11
CA GLU A 76 -2.50 8.53 -17.24
C GLU A 76 -3.61 8.25 -16.20
N GLN A 77 -3.61 7.04 -15.62
CA GLN A 77 -4.63 6.57 -14.68
C GLN A 77 -4.29 6.82 -13.20
N TYR A 78 -3.04 7.20 -12.89
CA TYR A 78 -2.56 7.27 -11.51
C TYR A 78 -1.92 8.64 -11.22
N GLU A 79 -2.38 9.27 -10.13
CA GLU A 79 -1.74 10.48 -9.62
C GLU A 79 -0.38 10.16 -9.02
N ARG A 80 0.56 11.12 -9.08
CA ARG A 80 1.86 10.96 -8.43
C ARG A 80 1.68 10.97 -6.92
N GLY A 81 2.25 9.96 -6.25
CA GLY A 81 2.33 9.91 -4.80
C GLY A 81 1.77 8.63 -4.19
N PRO A 82 1.72 8.58 -2.85
CA PRO A 82 1.19 7.45 -2.12
C PRO A 82 -0.34 7.42 -2.15
N SER A 83 -0.90 6.23 -2.26
CA SER A 83 -2.32 5.94 -2.13
C SER A 83 -2.54 4.74 -1.22
N TRP A 84 -3.55 4.82 -0.37
CA TRP A 84 -3.99 3.71 0.47
C TRP A 84 -5.35 3.22 0.00
N GLN A 85 -5.48 1.91 -0.06
CA GLN A 85 -6.71 1.19 -0.39
C GLN A 85 -6.92 0.05 0.60
N TRP A 86 -8.13 -0.48 0.61
CA TRP A 86 -8.50 -1.64 1.39
C TRP A 86 -9.43 -2.53 0.58
N ALA A 87 -9.49 -3.80 0.94
CA ALA A 87 -10.53 -4.71 0.46
C ALA A 87 -10.82 -5.78 1.50
N GLU A 88 -12.03 -6.34 1.45
CA GLU A 88 -12.32 -7.60 2.12
C GLU A 88 -11.49 -8.72 1.48
N LEU A 89 -10.93 -9.60 2.30
CA LEU A 89 -10.36 -10.85 1.82
C LEU A 89 -11.50 -11.84 1.53
N LEU A 90 -11.37 -12.54 0.41
CA LEU A 90 -12.31 -13.56 -0.04
C LEU A 90 -11.67 -14.94 0.10
N ASP A 91 -12.49 -15.98 0.00
CA ASP A 91 -12.00 -17.35 -0.04
C ASP A 91 -10.96 -17.54 -1.17
N HIS A 92 -10.02 -18.45 -0.92
CA HIS A 92 -8.95 -18.84 -1.84
C HIS A 92 -7.88 -17.77 -2.09
N GLY A 93 -7.65 -16.88 -1.13
CA GLY A 93 -6.57 -15.88 -1.19
C GLY A 93 -6.78 -14.80 -2.24
N ARG A 94 -8.05 -14.52 -2.57
CA ARG A 94 -8.45 -13.37 -3.39
C ARG A 94 -8.89 -12.24 -2.49
N ASN A 95 -8.96 -11.03 -3.03
CA ASN A 95 -9.59 -9.89 -2.40
C ASN A 95 -10.77 -9.41 -3.25
N ALA A 96 -11.72 -8.74 -2.61
CA ALA A 96 -12.76 -7.97 -3.28
C ALA A 96 -12.15 -6.77 -4.05
N ASP A 97 -13.00 -6.01 -4.74
CA ASP A 97 -12.55 -4.77 -5.38
C ASP A 97 -11.94 -3.82 -4.34
N LEU A 98 -10.82 -3.19 -4.69
CA LEU A 98 -10.11 -2.29 -3.79
C LEU A 98 -10.82 -0.95 -3.69
N ASP A 99 -11.20 -0.58 -2.46
CA ASP A 99 -11.77 0.71 -2.13
C ASP A 99 -10.72 1.66 -1.55
N PRO A 100 -10.80 2.98 -1.83
CA PRO A 100 -9.87 3.94 -1.24
C PRO A 100 -10.01 4.02 0.28
N LEU A 101 -8.89 4.10 0.99
CA LEU A 101 -8.89 4.57 2.37
C LEU A 101 -8.91 6.11 2.38
N PRO A 102 -9.70 6.75 3.28
CA PRO A 102 -9.89 8.19 3.29
C PRO A 102 -8.73 8.92 4.01
N VAL A 103 -7.50 8.64 3.58
CA VAL A 103 -6.25 9.23 4.08
C VAL A 103 -5.46 9.81 2.91
N HIS A 104 -4.58 10.77 3.19
CA HIS A 104 -3.81 11.46 2.14
C HIS A 104 -2.30 11.38 2.40
N GLY A 105 -1.53 11.31 1.31
CA GLY A 105 -0.08 11.38 1.39
C GLY A 105 0.52 10.21 2.17
N TYR A 106 1.67 10.47 2.78
CA TYR A 106 2.26 9.58 3.78
C TYR A 106 1.54 9.79 5.12
N ALA A 107 0.32 9.30 5.20
CA ALA A 107 -0.54 9.49 6.36
C ALA A 107 0.13 8.93 7.62
N ALA A 108 -0.05 9.62 8.75
CA ALA A 108 0.47 9.16 10.03
C ALA A 108 -0.06 7.75 10.34
N PRO A 109 0.74 6.84 10.93
CA PRO A 109 0.26 5.51 11.32
C PRO A 109 -1.02 5.52 12.17
N SER A 110 -1.19 6.52 13.04
CA SER A 110 -2.42 6.71 13.82
C SER A 110 -3.64 7.10 12.97
N ALA A 111 -3.44 7.83 11.87
CA ALA A 111 -4.50 8.13 10.91
C ALA A 111 -4.93 6.87 10.15
N ILE A 112 -3.98 6.00 9.77
CA ILE A 112 -4.28 4.68 9.17
C ILE A 112 -5.12 3.84 10.14
N VAL A 113 -4.69 3.72 11.40
CA VAL A 113 -5.45 3.00 12.44
C VAL A 113 -6.88 3.52 12.56
N THR A 114 -7.07 4.84 12.55
CA THR A 114 -8.40 5.46 12.65
C THR A 114 -9.28 5.13 11.45
N ALA A 115 -8.71 5.18 10.24
CA ALA A 115 -9.43 4.84 9.01
C ALA A 115 -9.79 3.35 8.96
N VAL A 116 -8.86 2.46 9.31
CA VAL A 116 -9.05 1.01 9.36
C VAL A 116 -10.12 0.64 10.39
N ARG A 117 -10.09 1.25 11.58
CA ARG A 117 -11.13 1.07 12.59
C ARG A 117 -12.52 1.43 12.05
N ALA A 118 -12.65 2.54 11.32
CA ALA A 118 -13.92 2.93 10.73
C ALA A 118 -14.42 1.93 9.67
N VAL A 119 -13.51 1.35 8.88
CA VAL A 119 -13.83 0.27 7.94
C VAL A 119 -14.35 -0.95 8.67
N ILE A 120 -13.61 -1.43 9.67
CA ILE A 120 -13.97 -2.61 10.46
C ILE A 120 -15.32 -2.44 11.15
N GLU A 121 -15.59 -1.27 11.74
CA GLU A 121 -16.80 -1.02 12.52
C GLU A 121 -18.05 -0.75 11.67
N SER A 122 -17.90 -0.46 10.38
CA SER A 122 -19.03 -0.01 9.54
C SER A 122 -19.14 -0.66 8.17
N GLY A 123 -18.19 -1.54 7.82
CA GLY A 123 -18.09 -2.18 6.50
C GLY A 123 -17.73 -1.21 5.37
N LYS A 124 -17.31 0.02 5.66
CA LYS A 124 -17.03 1.06 4.65
C LYS A 124 -16.04 2.11 5.12
N ALA A 125 -15.44 2.82 4.16
CA ALA A 125 -14.61 3.98 4.44
C ALA A 125 -15.38 5.06 5.24
N GLY A 126 -14.74 5.55 6.30
CA GLY A 126 -15.22 6.67 7.11
C GLY A 126 -14.98 8.05 6.46
N PRO A 127 -15.17 9.15 7.22
CA PRO A 127 -14.79 10.49 6.75
C PRO A 127 -13.26 10.61 6.59
N PRO A 128 -12.78 11.64 5.85
CA PRO A 128 -11.35 11.93 5.72
C PRO A 128 -10.64 12.03 7.07
N VAL A 129 -9.53 11.29 7.21
CA VAL A 129 -8.67 11.31 8.38
C VAL A 129 -7.40 12.07 8.04
N LEU A 130 -7.13 13.12 8.82
CA LEU A 130 -5.96 13.97 8.65
C LEU A 130 -4.82 13.52 9.57
N GLY A 131 -3.59 13.78 9.13
CA GLY A 131 -2.38 13.50 9.87
C GLY A 131 -1.30 13.02 8.93
N GLU A 132 -0.16 13.69 8.95
CA GLU A 132 1.01 13.31 8.15
C GLU A 132 2.03 12.63 9.06
N TRP A 133 2.73 11.63 8.54
CA TRP A 133 3.79 10.96 9.27
C TRP A 133 4.99 11.89 9.47
N ASP A 134 5.55 11.94 10.68
CA ASP A 134 6.65 12.85 11.01
C ASP A 134 7.90 12.66 10.14
N GLN A 135 8.06 11.49 9.48
CA GLN A 135 9.17 11.17 8.58
C GLN A 135 8.78 11.21 7.10
N ALA A 136 7.64 11.82 6.76
CA ALA A 136 7.14 11.88 5.39
C ALA A 136 8.12 12.56 4.43
N ALA A 137 8.83 13.60 4.89
CA ALA A 137 9.83 14.30 4.07
C ALA A 137 11.04 13.42 3.75
N GLU A 138 11.55 12.68 4.74
CA GLU A 138 12.66 11.74 4.58
C GLU A 138 12.28 10.61 3.63
N LEU A 139 11.06 10.07 3.77
CA LEU A 139 10.56 9.04 2.88
C LEU A 139 10.36 9.57 1.46
N THR A 140 9.79 10.77 1.30
CA THR A 140 9.66 11.42 -0.01
C THR A 140 11.02 11.50 -0.69
N ALA A 141 12.04 12.00 0.00
CA ALA A 141 13.38 12.11 -0.54
C ALA A 141 14.03 10.74 -0.83
N ALA A 142 13.67 9.69 -0.09
CA ALA A 142 14.16 8.33 -0.33
C ALA A 142 13.50 7.70 -1.57
N VAL A 143 12.19 7.89 -1.72
CA VAL A 143 11.43 7.43 -2.88
C VAL A 143 11.84 8.17 -4.15
N GLU A 144 12.07 9.48 -4.08
CA GLU A 144 12.59 10.25 -5.22
C GLU A 144 13.98 9.79 -5.67
N ARG A 145 14.86 9.42 -4.72
CA ARG A 145 16.16 8.83 -5.04
C ARG A 145 16.02 7.47 -5.69
N TRP A 146 15.09 6.64 -5.21
CA TRP A 146 14.77 5.34 -5.81
C TRP A 146 14.22 5.49 -7.24
N ASP A 147 13.25 6.40 -7.46
CA ASP A 147 12.69 6.71 -8.78
C ASP A 147 13.78 7.19 -9.75
N ALA A 148 14.76 7.97 -9.27
CA ALA A 148 15.89 8.39 -10.09
C ALA A 148 16.82 7.23 -10.50
N THR A 149 17.05 6.23 -9.63
CA THR A 149 18.00 5.14 -9.90
C THR A 149 17.42 4.02 -10.75
N ASP A 150 16.15 3.66 -10.57
CA ASP A 150 15.56 2.51 -11.28
C ASP A 150 15.27 2.79 -12.76
N HIS A 151 15.24 4.07 -13.15
CA HIS A 151 14.97 4.48 -14.52
C HIS A 151 16.22 4.79 -15.36
N GLU A 152 17.42 4.76 -14.78
CA GLU A 152 18.67 4.98 -15.52
C GLU A 152 19.19 3.72 -16.26
N GLY A 153 18.50 2.56 -16.17
CA GLY A 153 19.12 1.27 -16.54
C GLY A 153 18.32 0.28 -17.37
N ARG A 154 17.04 0.49 -17.69
CA ARG A 154 16.31 -0.45 -18.57
C ARG A 154 16.33 0.09 -20.00
N PRO A 155 17.21 -0.42 -20.90
CA PRO A 155 17.02 -0.15 -22.31
C PRO A 155 15.61 -0.61 -22.65
N GLY A 156 14.80 0.31 -23.18
CA GLY A 156 13.54 -0.07 -23.80
C GLY A 156 13.85 -1.26 -24.69
N ILE A 157 13.08 -2.34 -24.55
CA ILE A 157 13.12 -3.38 -25.57
C ILE A 157 12.67 -2.65 -26.83
N ASP A 158 13.64 -2.21 -27.62
CA ASP A 158 13.44 -1.75 -28.97
C ASP A 158 12.67 -2.89 -29.63
N THR A 159 11.38 -2.66 -29.82
CA THR A 159 10.58 -3.49 -30.68
C THR A 159 11.04 -3.14 -32.09
N GLU A 160 12.23 -3.64 -32.45
CA GLU A 160 12.63 -3.80 -33.85
C GLU A 160 11.77 -4.94 -34.45
N GLY A 161 10.48 -4.63 -34.56
CA GLY A 161 9.58 -5.27 -35.48
C GLY A 161 9.94 -4.80 -36.88
N GLY A 162 10.71 -5.63 -37.57
CA GLY A 162 10.45 -6.00 -38.96
C GLY A 162 10.52 -4.89 -40.00
N ALA A 163 11.65 -4.86 -40.71
CA ALA A 163 11.62 -4.53 -42.14
C ALA A 163 12.65 -5.35 -42.93
N ARG A 164 12.17 -6.51 -43.39
CA ARG A 164 12.37 -7.17 -44.70
C ARG A 164 12.83 -8.62 -44.65
#